data_AF-A0A920R2V0-F1
#
_entry.id   AF-A0A920R2V0-F1
#
_cell.length_a   1.000
_cell.length_b   1.000
_cell.length_c   1.000
_cell.angle_alpha   90.00
_cell.angle_beta   90.00
_cell.angle_gamma   90.00
#
_symmetry.space_group_name_H-M   'P 1'
#
loop_
_entity.id
_entity.type
_entity.pdbx_description
1 polymer ?
#
loop_
_entity_poly.entity_id
_entity_poly.type
_entity_poly.pdbx_seq_one_letter_code
_entity_poly.pdbx_strand_id
1 'polypeptide(L)' 'MVGDRIDNDIVPAKTLGMIAIRLVSGRHANQQARSGYEQPDADVHDARELEQTIRQLVARPPKASANSYLE' A
#
# COMPACT_ATOMS: atom_id res chain seq x y z
N MET A 1 -3.18 -6.22 -1.08
CA MET A 1 -4.27 -5.57 -0.33
C MET A 1 -4.59 -4.25 -1.00
N VAL A 2 -5.88 -3.87 -1.06
CA VAL A 2 -6.32 -2.53 -1.45
C VAL A 2 -7.24 -2.02 -0.34
N GLY A 3 -6.97 -0.84 0.22
CA GLY A 3 -7.77 -0.27 1.31
C GLY A 3 -7.58 1.25 1.44
N ASP A 4 -8.42 1.92 2.22
CA ASP A 4 -8.36 3.38 2.41
C ASP A 4 -7.55 3.78 3.66
N ARG A 5 -7.34 2.84 4.59
CA ARG A 5 -6.71 3.09 5.89
C ARG A 5 -5.28 2.62 5.96
N ILE A 6 -4.38 3.53 6.29
CA ILE A 6 -2.95 3.21 6.47
C ILE A 6 -2.75 2.26 7.67
N ASP A 7 -3.38 2.57 8.80
CA ASP A 7 -3.24 1.82 10.05
C ASP A 7 -3.88 0.42 10.02
N ASN A 8 -4.97 0.26 9.25
CA ASN A 8 -5.78 -0.97 9.27
C ASN A 8 -5.63 -1.85 8.02
N ASP A 9 -5.32 -1.27 6.86
CA ASP A 9 -5.22 -2.03 5.62
C ASP A 9 -3.76 -2.15 5.17
N ILE A 10 -3.04 -1.02 5.15
CA ILE A 10 -1.69 -0.95 4.59
C ILE A 10 -0.67 -1.61 5.53
N VAL A 11 -0.60 -1.15 6.77
CA VAL A 11 0.37 -1.66 7.76
C VAL A 11 0.21 -3.18 7.97
N PRO A 12 -0.98 -3.73 8.25
CA PRO A 12 -1.14 -5.18 8.43
C PRO A 12 -0.79 -5.98 7.17
N ALA A 13 -1.15 -5.51 5.98
CA ALA A 13 -0.80 -6.19 4.73
C ALA A 13 0.72 -6.23 4.51
N LYS A 14 1.41 -5.12 4.77
CA LYS A 14 2.87 -5.06 4.66
C LYS A 14 3.58 -5.94 5.68
N THR A 15 3.06 -6.06 6.91
CA THR A 15 3.57 -7.02 7.91
C THR A 15 3.55 -8.46 7.41
N LEU A 16 2.55 -8.81 6.60
CA LEU A 16 2.40 -10.15 6.01
C LEU A 16 3.18 -10.31 4.70
N GLY A 17 3.99 -9.33 4.31
CA GLY A 17 4.75 -9.35 3.06
C GLY A 17 3.89 -9.20 1.80
N MET A 18 2.67 -8.69 1.93
CA MET A 18 1.80 -8.40 0.78
C MET A 18 2.12 -7.02 0.20
N ILE A 19 1.91 -6.89 -1.12
CA ILE A 19 1.79 -5.58 -1.76
C ILE A 19 0.52 -4.88 -1.23
N ALA A 20 0.63 -3.63 -0.80
CA ALA A 20 -0.42 -2.81 -0.23
C ALA A 20 -0.60 -1.50 -1.01
N ILE A 21 -1.74 -1.37 -1.68
CA ILE A 21 -2.14 -0.17 -2.43
C ILE A 21 -3.18 0.58 -1.61
N ARG A 22 -3.00 1.89 -1.44
CA ARG A 22 -3.98 2.75 -0.78
C ARG A 22 -4.89 3.42 -1.80
N LEU A 23 -6.20 3.29 -1.63
CA LEU A 23 -7.19 4.11 -2.33
C LEU A 23 -7.44 5.39 -1.51
N VAL A 24 -6.89 6.51 -1.98
CA VAL A 24 -7.00 7.83 -1.34
C VAL A 24 -8.40 8.38 -1.55
N SER A 25 -9.33 7.94 -0.70
CA SER A 25 -10.74 8.32 -0.77
C SER A 25 -11.40 8.31 0.62
N GLY A 26 -12.59 8.89 0.69
CA GLY A 26 -13.43 8.82 1.89
C GLY A 26 -12.85 9.53 3.12
N ARG A 27 -13.31 9.10 4.30
CA ARG A 27 -13.01 9.75 5.59
C ARG A 27 -11.53 9.76 5.98
N HIS A 28 -10.74 8.85 5.39
CA HIS A 28 -9.32 8.64 5.73
C HIS A 28 -8.36 9.14 4.65
N ALA A 29 -8.84 9.86 3.63
CA ALA A 29 -7.99 10.38 2.54
C ALA A 29 -6.81 11.24 3.04
N ASN A 30 -7.00 12.00 4.12
CA ASN A 30 -5.96 12.85 4.68
C ASN A 30 -5.00 12.14 5.65
N GLN A 31 -5.19 10.84 5.92
CA GLN A 31 -4.26 10.08 6.76
C GLN A 31 -2.86 10.10 6.14
N GLN A 32 -1.86 10.36 6.97
CA GLN A 32 -0.46 10.42 6.57
C GLN A 32 0.29 9.23 7.15
N ALA A 33 1.21 8.66 6.38
CA ALA A 33 2.16 7.68 6.90
C ALA A 33 3.07 8.35 7.91
N ARG A 34 3.23 7.74 9.09
CA ARG A 34 4.06 8.29 10.18
C ARG A 34 5.52 7.88 10.06
N SER A 35 5.80 6.86 9.25
CA SER A 35 7.13 6.34 9.00
C SER A 35 7.18 5.66 7.63
N GLY A 36 8.39 5.39 7.13
CA GLY A 36 8.57 4.65 5.88
C GLY A 36 7.97 3.24 5.91
N TYR A 37 7.81 2.65 7.09
CA TYR A 37 7.15 1.36 7.25
C TYR A 37 5.65 1.42 6.89
N GLU A 38 4.97 2.51 7.26
CA GLU A 38 3.55 2.74 6.97
C GLU A 38 3.28 3.13 5.51
N GLN A 39 4.31 3.43 4.72
CA GLN A 39 4.17 3.88 3.34
C GLN A 39 3.53 2.76 2.48
N PRO A 40 2.39 3.00 1.81
CA PRO A 40 1.86 2.05 0.83
C PRO A 40 2.81 1.89 -0.36
N ASP A 41 2.72 0.76 -1.06
CA ASP A 41 3.48 0.54 -2.29
C ASP A 41 3.02 1.45 -3.43
N ALA A 42 1.75 1.89 -3.38
CA ALA A 42 1.20 2.91 -4.25
C ALA A 42 -0.03 3.59 -3.62
N ASP A 43 -0.22 4.87 -3.93
CA ASP A 43 -1.47 5.61 -3.73
C ASP A 43 -2.22 5.69 -5.07
N VAL A 44 -3.53 5.54 -5.04
CA VAL A 44 -4.43 5.71 -6.21
C VAL A 44 -5.70 6.45 -5.79
N HIS A 45 -6.36 7.14 -6.71
CA HIS A 45 -7.52 8.01 -6.40
C HIS A 45 -8.83 7.51 -7.00
N ASP A 46 -8.77 6.57 -7.95
CA ASP A 46 -9.94 5.98 -8.57
C ASP A 46 -9.69 4.54 -9.06
N ALA A 47 -10.74 3.90 -9.57
CA ALA A 47 -10.70 2.53 -10.04
C ALA A 47 -9.82 2.34 -11.29
N ARG A 48 -9.66 3.37 -12.12
CA ARG A 48 -8.85 3.29 -13.33
C ARG A 48 -7.37 3.34 -13.00
N GLU A 49 -6.97 4.24 -12.10
CA GLU A 49 -5.61 4.27 -11.55
C GLU A 49 -5.30 2.95 -10.83
N LEU A 50 -6.25 2.43 -10.05
CA LEU A 50 -6.10 1.14 -9.39
C LEU A 50 -5.83 0.00 -10.38
N GLU A 51 -6.61 -0.10 -11.46
CA GLU A 51 -6.41 -1.12 -12.49
C GLU A 51 -5.00 -1.03 -13.10
N GLN A 52 -4.59 0.18 -13.49
CA GLN A 52 -3.27 0.41 -14.09
C GLN A 52 -2.14 0.04 -13.13
N THR A 53 -2.24 0.45 -11.87
CA THR A 53 -1.26 0.15 -10.83
C THR A 53 -1.18 -1.34 -10.54
N ILE A 54 -2.30 -2.05 -10.45
CA ILE A 54 -2.30 -3.51 -10.28
C ILE A 54 -1.57 -4.19 -11.45
N ARG A 55 -1.86 -3.79 -12.70
CA ARG A 55 -1.19 -4.35 -13.88
C ARG A 55 0.32 -4.10 -13.84
N GLN A 56 0.75 -2.91 -13.44
CA GLN A 56 2.17 -2.57 -13.32
C GLN A 56 2.87 -3.39 -12.24
N LEU A 57 2.28 -3.52 -11.05
CA LEU A 57 2.86 -4.26 -9.93
C LEU A 57 2.89 -5.77 -10.17
N VAL A 58 1.91 -6.32 -10.90
CA VAL A 58 1.95 -7.73 -11.32
C VAL A 58 3.04 -7.96 -12.38
N ALA A 59 3.18 -7.06 -13.35
CA ALA A 59 4.22 -7.18 -14.37
C ALA A 59 5.63 -6.95 -13.82
N ARG A 60 5.77 -6.13 -12.79
CA ARG A 60 7.03 -5.75 -12.15
C ARG A 60 6.80 -5.71 -10.64
N PRO A 61 6.77 -6.88 -9.98
CA PRO A 61 6.60 -6.91 -8.53
C PRO A 61 7.75 -6.13 -7.88
N PRO A 62 7.46 -5.27 -6.90
CA PRO A 62 8.50 -4.62 -6.14
C PRO A 62 9.40 -5.71 -5.53
N LYS A 63 10.71 -5.45 -5.48
CA LYS A 63 11.60 -6.34 -4.74
C LYS A 63 11.01 -6.46 -3.33
N ALA A 64 10.87 -7.69 -2.83
CA ALA A 64 10.49 -7.92 -1.45
C ALA A 64 11.29 -6.93 -0.62
N SER A 65 10.60 -6.02 0.08
CA SER A 65 11.30 -5.09 0.93
C SER A 65 12.17 -5.95 1.83
N ALA A 66 13.46 -5.63 1.91
CA ALA A 66 14.41 -6.32 2.77
C ALA A 66 13.97 -6.04 4.22
N ASN A 67 12.90 -6.71 4.63
CA ASN A 67 12.18 -6.42 5.85
C ASN A 67 12.66 -7.37 6.93
N SER A 68 13.96 -7.30 7.23
CA SER A 68 14.48 -7.67 8.54
C SER A 68 14.07 -6.56 9.53
N TYR A 69 12.80 -6.54 9.94
CA TYR A 69 12.29 -5.61 10.98
C TYR A 69 11.85 -6.36 12.25
N LEU A 70 12.40 -7.56 12.47
CA LEU A 70 12.32 -8.31 13.72
C LEU A 70 13.69 -8.47 14.40
N GLU A 71 14.69 -7.66 14.01
CA GLU A 71 15.91 -7.44 14.80
C GLU A 71 15.91 -6.03 15.40
#